data_AF-A0A960W3W3-F1
#
_entry.id   AF-A0A960W3W3-F1
#
_cell.length_a   1.000
_cell.length_b   1.000
_cell.length_c   1.000
_cell.angle_alpha   90.00
_cell.angle_beta   90.00
_cell.angle_gamma   90.00
#
_symmetry.space_group_name_H-M   'P 1'
#
loop_
_entity.id
_entity.type
_entity.pdbx_description
1 polymer ?
#
loop_
_entity_poly.entity_id
_entity_poly.type
_entity_poly.pdbx_seq_one_letter_code
_entity_poly.pdbx_strand_id
1 'polypeptide(L)'
;MRYGFFVIFILLFCIKCASSTAGLATSNIPIVNKNYEVIGSVEGQKSWWTFDIGIIGVPLKKPPMVELVKQLIKKKDADALVNIRYWNDKTIIFFMTYNRIGITADAVRFK
;
A
#
# COMPACT_ATOMS: atom_id res chain seq x y z
N MET A 1 41.76 -5.65 -4.97
CA MET A 1 40.85 -4.81 -5.78
C MET A 1 39.75 -5.58 -6.54
N ARG A 2 39.83 -6.90 -6.76
CA ARG A 2 38.86 -7.65 -7.60
C ARG A 2 37.47 -7.87 -6.96
N TYR A 3 37.40 -8.04 -5.64
CA TYR A 3 36.13 -8.24 -4.92
C TYR A 3 35.36 -6.94 -4.66
N GLY A 4 36.05 -5.80 -4.52
CA GLY A 4 35.42 -4.51 -4.24
C GLY A 4 34.51 -4.02 -5.37
N PHE A 5 34.93 -4.22 -6.62
CA PHE A 5 34.13 -3.86 -7.79
C PHE A 5 32.86 -4.72 -7.93
N PHE A 6 32.95 -6.01 -7.57
CA PHE A 6 31.83 -6.94 -7.61
C PHE A 6 30.77 -6.60 -6.55
N VAL A 7 31.21 -6.22 -5.34
CA VAL A 7 30.31 -5.77 -4.26
C VAL A 7 29.60 -4.47 -4.63
N ILE A 8 30.32 -3.49 -5.20
CA ILE A 8 29.75 -2.23 -5.68
C ILE A 8 28.71 -2.47 -6.79
N PHE A 9 28.99 -3.39 -7.72
CA PHE A 9 28.07 -3.77 -8.79
C PHE A 9 26.78 -4.40 -8.23
N ILE A 10 26.88 -5.30 -7.24
CA ILE A 10 25.71 -5.89 -6.57
C ILE A 10 24.87 -4.84 -5.85
N LEU A 11 25.52 -3.89 -5.16
CA LEU A 11 24.84 -2.80 -4.46
C LEU A 11 24.02 -1.91 -5.41
N LEU A 12 24.53 -1.64 -6.62
CA LEU A 12 23.83 -0.83 -7.62
C LEU A 12 22.53 -1.46 -8.14
N PHE A 13 22.42 -2.80 -8.13
CA PHE A 13 21.18 -3.50 -8.53
C PHE A 13 20.13 -3.57 -7.41
N CYS A 14 20.51 -3.34 -6.15
CA CYS A 14 19.60 -3.44 -5.00
C CYS A 14 18.83 -2.16 -4.67
N ILE A 15 19.03 -1.04 -5.39
CA ILE A 15 18.49 0.30 -5.01
C ILE A 15 17.25 0.72 -5.81
N LYS A 16 16.57 -0.20 -6.52
CA LYS A 16 15.34 0.15 -7.27
C LYS A 16 14.13 0.19 -6.32
N CYS A 17 14.07 1.23 -5.49
CA CYS A 17 12.87 1.59 -4.74
C CYS A 17 12.05 2.58 -5.57
N ALA A 18 10.95 2.11 -6.15
CA ALA A 18 9.99 2.97 -6.83
C ALA A 18 8.82 3.24 -5.87
N SER A 19 8.76 4.44 -5.31
CA SER A 19 7.60 4.92 -4.55
C SER A 19 6.69 5.74 -5.45
N SER A 20 5.39 5.49 -5.37
CA SER A 20 4.39 6.20 -6.16
C SER A 20 3.14 6.46 -5.35
N THR A 21 2.56 7.65 -5.50
CA THR A 21 1.18 7.89 -5.08
C THR A 21 0.26 7.10 -6.01
N ALA A 22 -0.54 6.20 -5.44
CA ALA A 22 -1.37 5.28 -6.19
C ALA A 22 -2.77 5.85 -6.47
N GLY A 23 -3.22 6.82 -5.67
CA GLY A 23 -4.47 7.54 -5.92
C GLY A 23 -5.12 8.14 -4.67
N LEU A 24 -6.25 8.81 -4.90
CA LEU A 24 -7.12 9.40 -3.88
C LEU A 24 -8.54 8.87 -4.09
N ALA A 25 -9.22 8.47 -3.02
CA ALA A 25 -10.65 8.13 -3.04
C ALA A 25 -11.40 8.94 -1.99
N THR A 26 -12.56 9.45 -2.36
CA THR A 26 -13.39 10.28 -1.48
C THR A 26 -13.96 9.47 -0.32
N SER A 27 -14.41 8.23 -0.58
CA SER A 27 -14.83 7.28 0.45
C SER A 27 -14.77 5.84 -0.05
N ASN A 28 -14.71 4.89 0.89
CA ASN A 28 -14.83 3.47 0.61
C ASN A 28 -16.28 3.02 0.36
N ILE A 29 -17.28 3.80 0.80
CA ILE A 29 -18.71 3.53 0.59
C ILE A 29 -19.45 4.80 0.18
N PRO A 30 -20.60 4.72 -0.50
CA PRO A 30 -21.38 5.90 -0.84
C PRO A 30 -21.94 6.59 0.43
N ILE A 31 -21.57 7.85 0.65
CA ILE A 31 -21.97 8.67 1.81
C ILE A 31 -23.03 9.73 1.44
N VAL A 32 -23.61 9.66 0.24
CA VAL A 32 -24.62 10.63 -0.23
C VAL A 32 -25.76 10.74 0.78
N ASN A 33 -26.03 11.97 1.24
CA ASN A 33 -27.09 12.32 2.20
C ASN A 33 -26.98 11.69 3.60
N LYS A 34 -25.80 11.23 4.03
CA LYS A 34 -25.59 10.75 5.40
C LYS A 34 -24.82 11.77 6.22
N ASN A 35 -25.35 12.11 7.40
CA ASN A 35 -24.59 12.84 8.40
C ASN A 35 -23.57 11.90 9.06
N TYR A 36 -22.33 12.34 9.14
CA TYR A 36 -21.26 11.57 9.78
C TYR A 36 -20.40 12.48 10.63
N GLU A 37 -19.70 11.88 11.58
CA GLU A 37 -18.67 12.53 12.38
C GLU A 37 -17.33 11.87 12.13
N VAL A 38 -16.28 12.70 12.05
CA VAL A 38 -14.90 12.22 11.93
C VAL A 38 -14.42 11.84 13.32
N ILE A 39 -14.22 10.54 13.54
CA ILE A 39 -13.75 9.99 14.83
C ILE A 39 -12.22 10.02 14.94
N GLY A 40 -11.52 10.21 13.81
CA GLY A 40 -10.08 10.50 13.77
C GLY A 40 -9.37 9.89 12.56
N SER A 41 -8.13 10.30 12.33
CA SER A 41 -7.34 9.79 11.21
C SER A 41 -6.74 8.41 11.50
N VAL A 42 -6.66 7.59 10.46
CA VAL A 42 -6.12 6.23 10.49
C VAL A 42 -5.08 6.04 9.40
N GLU A 43 -4.02 5.33 9.76
CA GLU A 43 -2.96 4.94 8.85
C GLU A 43 -2.63 3.46 9.04
N GLY A 44 -2.34 2.78 7.92
CA GLY A 44 -1.84 1.43 7.93
C GLY A 44 -1.15 1.06 6.62
N GLN A 45 -0.32 0.02 6.69
CA GLN A 45 0.42 -0.49 5.56
C GLN A 45 0.45 -2.02 5.55
N LYS A 46 0.52 -2.60 4.37
CA LYS A 46 0.71 -4.04 4.16
C LYS A 46 1.66 -4.29 3.01
N SER A 47 2.27 -5.47 3.01
CA SER A 47 3.20 -5.89 1.97
C SER A 47 2.92 -7.29 1.45
N TRP A 48 3.32 -7.52 0.21
CA TRP A 48 3.25 -8.81 -0.45
C TRP A 48 4.38 -8.96 -1.46
N TRP A 49 4.66 -10.19 -1.84
CA TRP A 49 5.65 -10.51 -2.85
C TRP A 49 4.96 -10.85 -4.17
N THR A 50 5.55 -10.38 -5.26
CA THR A 50 5.19 -10.71 -6.63
C THR A 50 6.42 -11.33 -7.28
N PHE A 51 6.22 -12.35 -8.10
CA PHE A 51 7.26 -12.91 -8.94
C PHE A 51 7.10 -12.35 -10.34
N ASP A 52 8.14 -11.70 -10.86
CA ASP A 52 8.12 -10.97 -12.12
C ASP A 52 9.16 -11.55 -13.08
N ILE A 53 8.71 -12.02 -14.25
CA ILE A 53 9.56 -12.40 -15.38
C ILE A 53 9.23 -11.48 -16.54
N GLY A 54 10.15 -10.57 -16.85
CA GLY A 54 9.96 -9.60 -17.94
C GLY A 54 8.75 -8.69 -17.66
N ILE A 55 7.71 -8.81 -18.48
CA ILE A 55 6.47 -8.00 -18.40
C ILE A 55 5.39 -8.70 -17.58
N ILE A 56 5.55 -9.99 -17.28
CA ILE A 56 4.54 -10.80 -16.60
C ILE A 56 4.88 -10.87 -15.10
N GLY A 57 3.96 -10.38 -14.27
CA GLY A 57 4.04 -10.45 -12.82
C GLY A 57 2.94 -11.31 -12.22
N VAL A 58 3.31 -12.33 -11.44
CA VAL A 58 2.38 -13.21 -10.72
C VAL A 58 2.50 -12.92 -9.21
N PRO A 59 1.44 -12.41 -8.55
CA PRO A 59 1.48 -12.15 -7.12
C PRO A 59 1.50 -13.48 -6.36
N LEU A 60 2.50 -13.68 -5.50
CA LEU A 60 2.60 -14.89 -4.66
C LEU A 60 1.54 -14.91 -3.55
N LYS A 61 1.03 -13.73 -3.19
CA LYS A 61 -0.09 -13.55 -2.27
C LYS A 61 -1.02 -12.50 -2.84
N LYS A 62 -2.32 -12.67 -2.57
CA LYS A 62 -3.34 -11.69 -2.95
C LYS A 62 -2.97 -10.29 -2.43
N PRO A 63 -3.08 -9.23 -3.23
CA PRO A 63 -2.86 -7.86 -2.78
C PRO A 63 -3.76 -7.53 -1.57
N PRO A 64 -3.19 -7.17 -0.41
CA PRO A 64 -3.91 -7.11 0.87
C PRO A 64 -4.71 -5.82 1.07
N MET A 65 -5.27 -5.27 -0.02
CA MET A 65 -5.93 -3.96 -0.02
C MET A 65 -7.25 -3.98 0.75
N VAL A 66 -8.08 -4.99 0.47
CA VAL A 66 -9.39 -5.15 1.11
C VAL A 66 -9.23 -5.45 2.59
N GLU A 67 -8.25 -6.29 2.94
CA GLU A 67 -7.91 -6.60 4.32
C GLU A 67 -7.41 -5.37 5.07
N LEU A 68 -6.60 -4.53 4.44
CA LEU A 68 -6.09 -3.29 5.03
C LEU A 68 -7.23 -2.30 5.33
N VAL A 69 -8.13 -2.07 4.37
CA VAL A 69 -9.32 -1.22 4.59
C VAL A 69 -10.17 -1.74 5.76
N LYS A 70 -10.47 -3.04 5.78
CA LYS A 70 -11.23 -3.67 6.88
C LYS A 70 -10.53 -3.52 8.23
N GLN A 71 -9.20 -3.67 8.26
CA GLN A 71 -8.40 -3.49 9.48
C GLN A 71 -8.46 -2.05 9.99
N LEU A 72 -8.42 -1.05 9.11
CA LEU A 72 -8.47 0.36 9.49
C LEU A 72 -9.83 0.77 10.04
N ILE A 73 -10.91 0.28 9.44
CA ILE A 73 -12.28 0.45 9.95
C ILE A 73 -12.38 -0.14 11.35
N LYS A 74 -11.95 -1.39 11.52
CA LYS A 74 -11.99 -2.09 12.82
C LYS A 74 -11.11 -1.42 13.89
N LYS A 75 -9.97 -0.83 13.50
CA LYS A 75 -9.02 -0.18 14.43
C LYS A 75 -9.65 1.00 15.18
N LYS A 76 -10.63 1.67 14.57
CA LYS A 76 -11.33 2.81 15.17
C LYS A 76 -12.83 2.55 15.39
N ASP A 77 -13.29 1.32 15.17
CA ASP A 77 -14.72 0.99 15.24
C ASP A 77 -15.56 1.97 14.40
N ALA A 78 -15.05 2.28 13.20
CA ALA A 78 -15.65 3.21 12.26
C ALA A 78 -16.72 2.52 11.42
N ASP A 79 -17.61 3.28 10.82
CA ASP A 79 -18.53 2.75 9.80
C ASP A 79 -17.93 2.87 8.40
N ALA A 80 -17.11 3.90 8.17
CA ALA A 80 -16.50 4.17 6.88
C ALA A 80 -15.15 4.89 6.99
N LEU A 81 -14.45 4.94 5.86
CA LEU A 81 -13.25 5.73 5.65
C LEU A 81 -13.54 6.79 4.58
N VAL A 82 -13.10 8.02 4.81
CA VAL A 82 -13.15 9.13 3.86
C VAL A 82 -11.76 9.72 3.64
N ASN A 83 -11.60 10.56 2.60
CA ASN A 83 -10.33 11.20 2.27
C ASN A 83 -9.16 10.21 2.16
N ILE A 84 -9.43 9.07 1.53
CA ILE A 84 -8.48 7.97 1.47
C ILE A 84 -7.36 8.30 0.49
N ARG A 85 -6.12 8.19 0.96
CA ARG A 85 -4.90 8.39 0.17
C ARG A 85 -4.13 7.08 0.12
N TYR A 86 -3.78 6.68 -1.10
CA TYR A 86 -3.06 5.44 -1.36
C TYR A 86 -1.66 5.75 -1.86
N TRP A 87 -0.67 5.06 -1.31
CA TRP A 87 0.68 5.03 -1.87
C TRP A 87 1.13 3.58 -2.02
N ASN A 88 1.97 3.34 -3.03
CA ASN A 88 2.52 2.04 -3.32
C ASN A 88 4.02 2.16 -3.55
N ASP A 89 4.78 1.38 -2.78
CA ASP A 89 6.22 1.23 -2.94
C ASP A 89 6.53 -0.15 -3.48
N LYS A 90 7.40 -0.20 -4.50
CA LYS A 90 7.89 -1.44 -5.08
C LYS A 90 9.41 -1.48 -4.97
N THR A 91 9.91 -2.59 -4.45
CA THR A 91 11.34 -2.91 -4.46
C THR A 91 11.53 -4.14 -5.33
N ILE A 92 12.23 -3.98 -6.46
CA ILE A 92 12.48 -5.07 -7.40
C ILE A 92 13.85 -5.66 -7.10
N ILE A 93 13.87 -6.96 -6.81
CA ILE A 93 15.06 -7.75 -6.53
C ILE A 93 15.08 -8.90 -7.53
N PHE A 94 15.84 -8.76 -8.60
CA PHE A 94 15.94 -9.75 -9.67
C PHE A 94 14.55 -10.11 -10.26
N PHE A 95 14.05 -11.34 -10.02
CA PHE A 95 12.72 -11.78 -10.45
C PHE A 95 11.62 -11.64 -9.37
N MET A 96 11.93 -10.97 -8.26
CA MET A 96 11.00 -10.83 -7.14
C MET A 96 10.74 -9.35 -6.87
N THR A 97 9.48 -8.94 -6.84
CA THR A 97 9.08 -7.61 -6.40
C THR A 97 8.43 -7.66 -5.03
N TYR A 98 9.04 -6.97 -4.08
CA TYR A 98 8.41 -6.65 -2.81
C TYR A 98 7.51 -5.42 -3.00
N ASN A 99 6.21 -5.61 -2.81
CA ASN A 99 5.22 -4.56 -2.92
C ASN A 99 4.77 -4.14 -1.51
N ARG A 100 4.64 -2.84 -1.27
CA ARG A 100 4.05 -2.27 -0.05
C ARG A 100 2.98 -1.30 -0.46
N ILE A 101 1.80 -1.43 0.14
CA ILE A 101 0.73 -0.45 0.01
C ILE A 101 0.46 0.18 1.36
N GLY A 102 0.32 1.50 1.37
CA GLY A 102 -0.15 2.23 2.53
C GLY A 102 -1.40 3.03 2.24
N ILE A 103 -2.20 3.17 3.29
CA ILE A 103 -3.46 3.89 3.27
C ILE A 103 -3.44 4.89 4.42
N THR A 104 -3.72 6.14 4.12
CA THR A 104 -4.04 7.18 5.09
C THR A 104 -5.46 7.65 4.83
N ALA A 105 -6.33 7.65 5.83
CA ALA A 105 -7.73 8.04 5.69
C ALA A 105 -8.27 8.64 6.97
N ASP A 106 -9.42 9.30 6.88
CA ASP A 106 -10.19 9.72 8.04
C ASP A 106 -11.29 8.69 8.32
N ALA A 107 -11.31 8.16 9.54
CA ALA A 107 -12.35 7.26 9.99
C ALA A 107 -13.59 8.07 10.38
N VAL A 108 -14.76 7.62 9.92
CA VAL A 108 -16.03 8.28 10.20
C VAL A 108 -17.05 7.30 10.76
N ARG A 109 -17.94 7.82 11.60
CA ARG A 109 -19.09 7.12 12.15
C ARG A 109 -20.37 7.83 11.71
N PHE A 110 -21.37 7.07 11.31
CA PHE A 110 -22.67 7.63 10.95
C PHE A 110 -23.45 8.02 12.20
N LYS A 111 -24.20 9.11 12.10
CA LYS A 111 -25.16 9.51 13.14
C LYS A 111 -26.51 8.86 12.91
#